data_AF-A0A5N7DJ55-F1
#
_entry.id   AF-A0A5N7DJ55-F1
#
_cell.length_a   1.000
_cell.length_b   1.000
_cell.length_c   1.000
_cell.angle_alpha   90.00
_cell.angle_beta   90.00
_cell.angle_gamma   90.00
#
_symmetry.space_group_name_H-M   'P 1'
#
loop_
_entity.id
_entity.type
_entity.pdbx_description
1 polymer ?
#
loop_
_entity_poly.entity_id
_entity_poly.type
_entity_poly.pdbx_seq_one_letter_code
_entity_poly.pdbx_strand_id
1 'polypeptide(L)'
;MPLNLARRGGAILRNLHLSDAFSRPIHVAVSQSHIRRISLITRGKTLRPISRAPSATSVLSQRLLKTYATTTESKSEKTKPAKTTKSEQGTKKTKTKKSSTKPKPKPKPRKPLTEEQKEAKKEAKKAQKLKDHIKALKVTALQAPKKLPERVANLIIMQKLQETLKTHKTPQEAFKAASELGRTISEEERERLNAIAESNRNANEAAYDQWIKSHTPLQIKEANLARNRLTKLTKKKYPLLRDDRLVKRPSSSYVFFYLERTGQGDFKHMTVKDIGARVAEEWKGLTESEKEKYYKLHLADRERYDRQYQEVYGEEAPKLRKSPE
;
A
#
# COMPACT_ATOMS: atom_id res chain seq x y z
N MET A 1 57.40 -34.59 -61.88
CA MET A 1 58.63 -34.40 -61.07
C MET A 1 58.43 -33.19 -60.17
N PRO A 2 58.91 -33.10 -58.91
CA PRO A 2 59.34 -34.12 -57.95
C PRO A 2 58.46 -34.13 -56.65
N LEU A 3 58.75 -35.10 -55.78
CA LEU A 3 58.32 -35.26 -54.38
C LEU A 3 59.35 -34.65 -53.41
N ASN A 4 59.00 -34.61 -52.11
CA ASN A 4 59.82 -34.46 -50.89
C ASN A 4 59.85 -33.05 -50.27
N LEU A 5 59.91 -32.82 -48.95
CA LEU A 5 59.60 -33.54 -47.70
C LEU A 5 59.76 -32.49 -46.57
N ALA A 6 59.28 -32.82 -45.37
CA ALA A 6 59.23 -32.03 -44.13
C ALA A 6 60.58 -31.47 -43.60
N ARG A 7 60.55 -30.43 -42.73
CA ARG A 7 60.78 -30.54 -41.25
C ARG A 7 60.99 -29.18 -40.53
N ARG A 8 60.36 -29.13 -39.35
CA ARG A 8 60.73 -28.56 -38.02
C ARG A 8 62.04 -27.76 -37.81
N GLY A 9 61.93 -26.79 -36.90
CA GLY A 9 62.99 -26.19 -36.06
C GLY A 9 63.07 -24.66 -36.27
N GLY A 10 63.08 -23.75 -35.31
CA GLY A 10 63.54 -23.74 -33.91
C GLY A 10 64.53 -22.57 -33.75
N ALA A 11 64.15 -21.48 -33.07
CA ALA A 11 65.00 -20.36 -32.63
C ALA A 11 64.17 -19.55 -31.61
N ILE A 12 64.43 -19.34 -30.31
CA ILE A 12 65.58 -19.09 -29.42
C ILE A 12 66.29 -17.72 -29.62
N LEU A 13 66.27 -16.93 -28.53
CA LEU A 13 67.10 -15.78 -28.10
C LEU A 13 66.72 -14.39 -28.65
N ARG A 14 66.16 -13.53 -27.78
CA ARG A 14 66.83 -12.53 -26.88
C ARG A 14 67.39 -11.35 -27.66
N ASN A 15 66.93 -10.15 -27.31
CA ASN A 15 67.76 -8.94 -27.17
C ASN A 15 67.03 -7.92 -26.28
N LEU A 16 67.58 -7.74 -25.07
CA LEU A 16 67.32 -6.58 -24.21
C LEU A 16 68.35 -5.51 -24.60
N HIS A 17 67.92 -4.26 -24.78
CA HIS A 17 68.82 -3.12 -24.76
C HIS A 17 68.25 -2.07 -23.80
N LEU A 18 68.84 -2.04 -22.60
CA LEU A 18 68.72 -0.98 -21.61
C LEU A 18 70.05 -0.22 -21.67
N SER A 19 70.04 0.97 -22.26
CA SER A 19 71.13 1.94 -22.13
C SER A 19 70.66 3.28 -22.71
N ASP A 20 70.07 4.12 -21.87
CA ASP A 20 70.78 5.35 -21.53
C ASP A 20 70.18 6.02 -20.30
N ALA A 21 71.07 6.33 -19.38
CA ALA A 21 70.80 6.82 -18.06
C ALA A 21 71.21 8.30 -17.97
N PHE A 22 70.44 9.05 -17.19
CA PHE A 22 70.76 10.37 -16.62
C PHE A 22 70.79 11.59 -17.56
N SER A 23 69.68 12.34 -17.59
CA SER A 23 69.76 13.79 -17.46
C SER A 23 68.68 14.30 -16.48
N ARG A 24 69.05 15.36 -15.75
CA ARG A 24 68.49 15.84 -14.48
C ARG A 24 67.18 16.64 -14.63
N PRO A 25 66.44 16.92 -13.53
CA PRO A 25 65.03 17.26 -13.55
C PRO A 25 64.80 18.77 -13.76
N ILE A 26 63.87 19.13 -14.63
CA ILE A 26 63.31 20.47 -14.69
C ILE A 26 62.00 20.44 -13.91
N HIS A 27 61.97 21.16 -12.79
CA HIS A 27 60.74 21.45 -12.05
C HIS A 27 59.80 22.27 -12.96
N VAL A 28 58.89 21.59 -13.66
CA VAL A 28 57.77 22.23 -14.32
C VAL A 28 56.64 22.33 -13.31
N ALA A 29 56.26 23.56 -12.97
CA ALA A 29 55.07 23.85 -12.19
C ALA A 29 53.85 23.28 -12.92
N VAL A 30 53.19 22.29 -12.32
CA VAL A 30 51.90 21.79 -12.79
C VAL A 30 50.89 22.92 -12.56
N SER A 31 50.60 23.68 -13.61
CA SER A 31 49.38 24.47 -13.67
C SER A 31 48.20 23.49 -13.55
N GLN A 32 47.34 23.71 -12.55
CA GLN A 32 46.10 22.96 -12.42
C GLN A 32 45.15 23.36 -13.55
N SER A 33 45.39 22.81 -14.73
CA SER A 33 44.42 22.81 -15.81
C SER A 33 43.21 21.97 -15.37
N HIS A 34 42.03 22.58 -15.41
CA HIS A 34 40.76 21.91 -15.16
C HIS A 34 40.51 20.88 -16.26
N ILE A 35 41.06 19.68 -16.10
CA ILE A 35 40.77 18.54 -16.98
C ILE A 35 39.52 17.85 -16.46
N ARG A 36 38.43 18.16 -17.17
CA ARG A 36 37.33 17.29 -17.62
C ARG A 36 37.27 15.91 -16.96
N ARG A 37 36.14 15.70 -16.27
CA ARG A 37 35.62 14.41 -15.81
C ARG A 37 35.73 13.34 -16.90
N ILE A 38 36.37 12.22 -16.58
CA ILE A 38 36.16 10.95 -17.27
C ILE A 38 35.44 10.03 -16.28
N SER A 39 34.18 9.74 -16.58
CA SER A 39 33.32 8.85 -15.78
C SER A 39 33.59 7.39 -16.15
N LEU A 40 34.00 6.57 -15.18
CA LEU A 40 33.93 5.11 -15.27
C LEU A 40 32.46 4.67 -15.15
N ILE A 41 31.79 4.52 -16.31
CA ILE A 41 30.48 3.87 -16.41
C ILE A 41 30.69 2.49 -17.02
N THR A 42 30.99 1.49 -16.19
CA THR A 42 30.71 0.08 -16.48
C THR A 42 30.43 -0.67 -15.18
N ARG A 43 29.24 -0.42 -14.60
CA ARG A 43 28.44 -1.41 -13.84
C ARG A 43 27.16 -0.71 -13.35
N GLY A 44 26.03 -1.07 -13.97
CA GLY A 44 24.71 -0.53 -13.67
C GLY A 44 24.19 -0.92 -12.29
N LYS A 45 24.63 -0.21 -11.24
CA LYS A 45 23.96 -0.19 -9.93
C LYS A 45 23.91 1.24 -9.42
N THR A 46 22.72 1.83 -9.44
CA THR A 46 22.44 3.15 -8.87
C THR A 46 22.74 3.13 -7.36
N LEU A 47 23.73 3.89 -6.91
CA LEU A 47 23.94 4.19 -5.49
C LEU A 47 22.81 5.10 -5.02
N ARG A 48 21.98 4.62 -4.09
CA ARG A 48 20.98 5.45 -3.40
C ARG A 48 21.70 6.27 -2.31
N PRO A 49 21.60 7.61 -2.28
CA PRO A 49 22.10 8.37 -1.14
C PRO A 49 21.20 8.10 0.08
N ILE A 50 21.81 7.64 1.17
CA ILE A 50 21.19 7.52 2.50
C ILE A 50 21.25 8.91 3.13
N SER A 51 20.26 9.77 2.86
CA SER A 51 20.02 10.96 3.68
C SER A 51 18.75 10.73 4.50
N ARG A 52 18.94 10.17 5.70
CA ARG A 52 17.88 10.07 6.71
C ARG A 52 17.85 11.40 7.46
N ALA A 53 17.13 12.39 6.94
CA ALA A 53 16.76 13.56 7.73
C ALA A 53 15.72 13.10 8.80
N PRO A 54 15.96 13.28 10.10
CA PRO A 54 14.92 13.06 11.09
C PRO A 54 13.87 14.16 10.95
N SER A 55 12.61 13.78 10.66
CA SER A 55 11.48 14.70 10.81
C SER A 55 11.39 15.10 12.28
N ALA A 56 11.65 16.37 12.58
CA ALA A 56 11.33 16.96 13.87
C ALA A 56 9.80 16.98 14.03
N THR A 57 9.24 16.00 14.75
CA THR A 57 7.85 16.06 15.20
C THR A 57 7.80 16.97 16.43
N SER A 58 7.37 18.21 16.26
CA SER A 58 6.94 19.01 17.40
C SER A 58 5.68 18.37 17.97
N VAL A 59 5.79 17.85 19.19
CA VAL A 59 4.64 17.41 19.97
C VAL A 59 4.04 18.67 20.58
N LEU A 60 3.18 19.35 19.85
CA LEU A 60 2.28 20.35 20.43
C LEU A 60 1.19 19.59 21.19
N SER A 61 1.37 19.48 22.51
CA SER A 61 0.37 18.97 23.43
C SER A 61 -0.86 19.89 23.39
N GLN A 62 -1.93 19.42 22.75
CA GLN A 62 -3.26 20.05 22.78
C GLN A 62 -3.93 19.87 24.15
N ARG A 63 -3.28 20.35 25.22
CA ARG A 63 -3.87 20.51 26.54
C ARG A 63 -3.64 21.94 27.01
N LEU A 64 -4.52 22.84 26.58
CA LEU A 64 -5.10 23.89 27.42
C LEU A 64 -6.02 24.76 26.56
N LEU A 65 -7.31 24.41 26.51
CA LEU A 65 -8.37 25.35 26.18
C LEU A 65 -9.53 25.05 27.11
N LYS A 66 -9.53 25.74 28.26
CA LYS A 66 -10.67 26.06 29.13
C LYS A 66 -10.14 26.84 30.33
N THR A 67 -9.94 28.13 30.14
CA THR A 67 -9.84 29.11 31.22
C THR A 67 -10.86 30.19 30.91
N TYR A 68 -12.06 30.04 31.47
CA TYR A 68 -12.99 31.14 31.65
C TYR A 68 -12.66 31.80 32.99
N ALA A 69 -12.46 33.12 32.93
CA ALA A 69 -12.22 33.98 34.06
C ALA A 69 -13.55 34.32 34.76
N THR A 70 -13.59 34.15 36.08
CA THR A 70 -14.47 34.91 36.98
C THR A 70 -13.70 35.20 38.27
N THR A 71 -13.67 36.47 38.62
CA THR A 71 -13.04 37.12 39.76
C THR A 71 -13.80 36.86 41.08
N THR A 72 -13.05 36.75 42.19
CA THR A 72 -13.31 37.29 43.56
C THR A 72 -14.67 36.93 44.24
N GLU A 73 -14.82 36.44 45.48
CA GLU A 73 -14.12 36.67 46.76
C GLU A 73 -14.41 35.55 47.80
N SER A 74 -13.44 35.34 48.70
CA SER A 74 -13.52 35.13 50.17
C SER A 74 -14.25 33.94 50.85
N LYS A 75 -13.52 33.41 51.86
CA LYS A 75 -13.92 32.64 53.08
C LYS A 75 -14.46 31.22 52.88
N SER A 76 -14.16 30.21 53.69
CA SER A 76 -13.42 30.05 54.95
C SER A 76 -13.23 28.55 55.24
N GLU A 77 -12.28 28.24 56.12
CA GLU A 77 -11.90 26.92 56.66
C GLU A 77 -13.06 26.00 57.11
N LYS A 78 -12.87 24.66 56.99
CA LYS A 78 -12.76 23.73 58.14
C LYS A 78 -12.57 22.25 57.72
N THR A 79 -11.48 21.69 58.24
CA THR A 79 -11.27 20.35 58.84
C THR A 79 -12.09 19.10 58.45
N LYS A 80 -11.35 18.00 58.22
CA LYS A 80 -11.81 16.58 58.21
C LYS A 80 -12.28 16.13 59.62
N PRO A 81 -12.97 14.98 59.78
CA PRO A 81 -12.27 13.68 59.85
C PRO A 81 -13.00 12.47 59.23
N ALA A 82 -12.25 11.38 59.12
CA ALA A 82 -12.62 10.03 58.69
C ALA A 82 -13.51 9.26 59.71
N LYS A 83 -14.17 8.16 59.28
CA LYS A 83 -13.84 6.75 59.63
C LYS A 83 -15.01 5.76 59.33
N THR A 84 -14.65 4.52 58.95
CA THR A 84 -15.32 3.20 59.24
C THR A 84 -16.72 2.92 58.66
N THR A 85 -17.16 1.72 58.24
CA THR A 85 -16.66 0.33 58.00
C THR A 85 -17.81 -0.45 57.30
N LYS A 86 -17.48 -1.57 56.64
CA LYS A 86 -18.20 -2.88 56.47
C LYS A 86 -19.73 -2.94 56.79
N SER A 87 -20.60 -3.67 56.09
CA SER A 87 -20.52 -5.03 55.52
C SER A 87 -21.84 -5.41 54.81
N GLU A 88 -21.76 -6.39 53.90
CA GLU A 88 -22.68 -7.53 53.64
C GLU A 88 -24.18 -7.23 53.35
N GLN A 89 -24.74 -7.49 52.16
CA GLN A 89 -24.89 -8.75 51.39
C GLN A 89 -25.89 -9.77 51.98
N GLY A 90 -26.97 -10.02 51.22
CA GLY A 90 -27.87 -11.17 51.38
C GLY A 90 -29.29 -10.75 51.79
N THR A 91 -30.37 -11.39 51.38
CA THR A 91 -30.56 -12.58 50.55
C THR A 91 -32.01 -12.61 50.06
N LYS A 92 -32.16 -13.25 48.91
CA LYS A 92 -33.37 -13.65 48.20
C LYS A 92 -34.19 -14.65 49.04
N LYS A 93 -35.52 -14.49 49.13
CA LYS A 93 -36.44 -15.61 49.38
C LYS A 93 -37.81 -15.40 48.72
N THR A 94 -38.03 -16.25 47.73
CA THR A 94 -39.29 -16.62 47.09
C THR A 94 -40.14 -17.43 48.06
N LYS A 95 -41.47 -17.20 48.10
CA LYS A 95 -42.49 -18.25 48.32
C LYS A 95 -43.87 -17.80 47.82
N THR A 96 -44.44 -18.68 47.01
CA THR A 96 -45.77 -18.72 46.38
C THR A 96 -46.91 -18.95 47.37
N LYS A 97 -48.07 -18.29 47.17
CA LYS A 97 -49.42 -18.90 47.19
C LYS A 97 -50.51 -17.96 46.62
N LYS A 98 -51.62 -18.60 46.24
CA LYS A 98 -52.65 -18.27 45.25
C LYS A 98 -53.60 -17.10 45.58
N SER A 99 -54.25 -16.66 44.49
CA SER A 99 -55.67 -16.25 44.35
C SER A 99 -56.16 -14.99 45.08
N SER A 100 -56.24 -13.89 44.33
CA SER A 100 -57.49 -13.13 44.20
C SER A 100 -57.46 -12.31 42.91
N THR A 101 -58.54 -12.40 42.16
CA THR A 101 -58.83 -11.63 40.94
C THR A 101 -58.88 -10.15 41.30
N LYS A 102 -57.81 -9.42 40.96
CA LYS A 102 -57.72 -7.96 41.15
C LYS A 102 -57.89 -7.27 39.78
N PRO A 103 -58.69 -6.20 39.68
CA PRO A 103 -59.00 -5.55 38.41
C PRO A 103 -57.72 -5.09 37.69
N LYS A 104 -57.69 -5.31 36.37
CA LYS A 104 -56.62 -4.90 35.44
C LYS A 104 -56.18 -3.46 35.74
N PRO A 105 -54.91 -3.20 36.10
CA PRO A 105 -54.41 -1.83 36.15
C PRO A 105 -54.45 -1.28 34.72
N LYS A 106 -55.14 -0.14 34.55
CA LYS A 106 -55.14 0.64 33.31
C LYS A 106 -53.69 0.81 32.82
N PRO A 107 -53.40 0.62 31.53
CA PRO A 107 -52.05 0.78 31.01
C PRO A 107 -51.58 2.20 31.34
N LYS A 108 -50.53 2.33 32.15
CA LYS A 108 -49.87 3.62 32.38
C LYS A 108 -49.54 4.21 31.00
N PRO A 109 -49.90 5.48 30.72
CA PRO A 109 -49.56 6.10 29.45
C PRO A 109 -48.05 6.00 29.28
N ARG A 110 -47.61 5.45 28.14
CA ARG A 110 -46.18 5.37 27.80
C ARG A 110 -45.64 6.80 27.85
N LYS A 111 -44.79 7.11 28.82
CA LYS A 111 -44.09 8.40 28.89
C LYS A 111 -43.49 8.66 27.49
N PRO A 112 -43.79 9.79 26.83
CA PRO A 112 -43.20 10.08 25.53
C PRO A 112 -41.68 10.07 25.68
N LEU A 113 -40.99 9.32 24.83
CA LEU A 113 -39.52 9.30 24.80
C LEU A 113 -39.01 10.73 24.70
N THR A 114 -38.15 11.13 25.63
CA THR A 114 -37.40 12.39 25.59
C THR A 114 -36.69 12.53 24.24
N GLU A 115 -36.53 13.74 23.72
CA GLU A 115 -35.91 13.99 22.41
C GLU A 115 -34.52 13.33 22.31
N GLU A 116 -33.74 13.42 23.39
CA GLU A 116 -32.43 12.74 23.54
C GLU A 116 -32.52 11.21 23.36
N GLN A 117 -33.54 10.57 23.92
CA GLN A 117 -33.73 9.11 23.78
C GLN A 117 -34.16 8.73 22.36
N LYS A 118 -34.88 9.61 21.66
CA LYS A 118 -35.23 9.43 20.25
C LYS A 118 -34.00 9.60 19.36
N GLU A 119 -33.13 10.56 19.66
CA GLU A 119 -31.87 10.79 18.96
C GLU A 119 -30.88 9.64 19.16
N ALA A 120 -30.66 9.21 20.41
CA ALA A 120 -29.82 8.04 20.70
C ALA A 120 -30.31 6.77 19.98
N LYS A 121 -31.64 6.56 19.89
CA LYS A 121 -32.21 5.45 19.11
C LYS A 121 -31.99 5.61 17.60
N LYS A 122 -32.07 6.84 17.06
CA LYS A 122 -31.79 7.12 15.64
C LYS A 122 -30.30 6.89 15.33
N GLU A 123 -29.40 7.32 16.20
CA GLU A 123 -27.96 7.10 16.07
C GLU A 123 -27.59 5.62 16.17
N ALA A 124 -28.16 4.89 17.14
CA ALA A 124 -27.97 3.45 17.25
C ALA A 124 -28.44 2.72 15.97
N LYS A 125 -29.59 3.12 15.40
CA LYS A 125 -30.08 2.58 14.12
C LYS A 125 -29.15 2.92 12.95
N LYS A 126 -28.61 4.14 12.88
CA LYS A 126 -27.62 4.54 11.86
C LYS A 126 -26.35 3.70 11.99
N ALA A 127 -25.84 3.51 13.20
CA ALA A 127 -24.66 2.68 13.46
C ALA A 127 -24.89 1.21 13.09
N GLN A 128 -26.07 0.65 13.37
CA GLN A 128 -26.44 -0.71 12.94
C GLN A 128 -26.47 -0.82 11.41
N LYS A 129 -27.16 0.10 10.72
CA LYS A 129 -27.19 0.15 9.25
C LYS A 129 -25.79 0.24 8.64
N LEU A 130 -24.90 1.03 9.23
CA LEU A 130 -23.50 1.12 8.78
C LEU A 130 -22.76 -0.21 8.97
N LYS A 131 -22.93 -0.88 10.11
CA LYS A 131 -22.33 -2.19 10.37
C LYS A 131 -22.85 -3.24 9.38
N ASP A 132 -24.15 -3.28 9.13
CA ASP A 132 -24.77 -4.24 8.22
C ASP A 132 -24.39 -3.94 6.77
N HIS A 133 -24.27 -2.66 6.39
CA HIS A 133 -23.71 -2.26 5.11
C HIS A 133 -22.25 -2.72 4.95
N ILE A 134 -21.41 -2.56 5.99
CA ILE A 134 -20.03 -3.05 5.96
C ILE A 134 -19.99 -4.58 5.82
N LYS A 135 -20.88 -5.32 6.50
CA LYS A 135 -20.97 -6.78 6.34
C LYS A 135 -21.37 -7.17 4.91
N ALA A 136 -22.40 -6.53 4.36
CA ALA A 136 -22.82 -6.75 2.98
C ALA A 136 -21.68 -6.47 1.99
N LEU A 137 -20.97 -5.34 2.16
CA LEU A 137 -19.82 -4.99 1.34
C LEU A 137 -18.68 -6.01 1.46
N LYS A 138 -18.47 -6.63 2.63
CA LYS A 138 -17.45 -7.68 2.82
C LYS A 138 -17.82 -8.99 2.11
N VAL A 139 -19.11 -9.32 2.04
CA VAL A 139 -19.60 -10.47 1.29
C VAL A 139 -19.41 -10.23 -0.21
N THR A 140 -19.86 -9.08 -0.71
CA THR A 140 -19.68 -8.70 -2.13
C THR A 140 -18.22 -8.53 -2.50
N ALA A 141 -17.35 -8.17 -1.54
CA ALA A 141 -15.95 -7.93 -1.82
C ALA A 141 -15.20 -9.18 -2.26
N LEU A 142 -15.69 -10.42 -2.12
CA LEU A 142 -14.97 -11.66 -2.46
C LEU A 142 -13.58 -11.80 -1.80
N GLN A 143 -13.31 -12.91 -1.12
CA GLN A 143 -12.00 -13.12 -0.49
C GLN A 143 -11.08 -13.90 -1.42
N ALA A 144 -9.93 -13.31 -1.75
CA ALA A 144 -8.90 -13.97 -2.54
C ALA A 144 -8.28 -15.14 -1.74
N PRO A 145 -7.79 -16.19 -2.41
CA PRO A 145 -7.10 -17.31 -1.77
C PRO A 145 -5.95 -16.82 -0.90
N LYS A 146 -5.71 -17.52 0.22
CA LYS A 146 -4.57 -17.21 1.09
C LYS A 146 -3.29 -17.62 0.37
N LYS A 147 -2.37 -16.66 0.23
CA LYS A 147 -1.06 -16.87 -0.40
C LYS A 147 -0.12 -17.63 0.53
N LEU A 148 0.65 -18.53 -0.06
CA LEU A 148 1.83 -19.14 0.55
C LEU A 148 2.94 -18.08 0.76
N PRO A 149 3.88 -18.29 1.69
CA PRO A 149 4.98 -17.35 1.90
C PRO A 149 5.92 -17.31 0.69
N GLU A 150 5.98 -16.15 0.03
CA GLU A 150 6.84 -15.90 -1.15
C GLU A 150 8.20 -15.31 -0.77
N ARG A 151 8.33 -14.74 0.44
CA ARG A 151 9.57 -14.08 0.85
C ARG A 151 10.49 -15.10 1.50
N VAL A 152 11.69 -15.26 0.93
CA VAL A 152 12.76 -16.14 1.42
C VAL A 152 13.04 -15.93 2.91
N ALA A 153 13.20 -14.67 3.35
CA ALA A 153 13.40 -14.35 4.76
C ALA A 153 12.25 -14.83 5.67
N ASN A 154 11.01 -14.80 5.18
CA ASN A 154 9.88 -15.32 5.96
C ASN A 154 9.94 -16.85 6.05
N LEU A 155 10.34 -17.54 4.98
CA LEU A 155 10.54 -18.99 4.98
C LEU A 155 11.66 -19.41 5.94
N ILE A 156 12.79 -18.69 5.90
CA ILE A 156 13.92 -18.88 6.84
C ILE A 156 13.42 -18.77 8.28
N ILE A 157 12.75 -17.65 8.60
CA ILE A 157 12.24 -17.41 9.94
C ILE A 157 11.20 -18.46 10.32
N MET A 158 10.31 -18.88 9.41
CA MET A 158 9.32 -19.91 9.70
C MET A 158 9.96 -21.26 10.02
N GLN A 159 11.01 -21.67 9.31
CA GLN A 159 11.75 -22.90 9.60
C GLN A 159 12.48 -22.81 10.94
N LYS A 160 13.27 -21.75 11.15
CA LYS A 160 14.03 -21.57 12.39
C LYS A 160 13.12 -21.33 13.60
N LEU A 161 11.97 -20.69 13.41
CA LEU A 161 10.98 -20.51 14.47
C LEU A 161 10.38 -21.84 14.93
N GLN A 162 10.17 -22.81 14.03
CA GLN A 162 9.73 -24.16 14.40
C GLN A 162 10.77 -24.90 15.26
N GLU A 163 12.06 -24.62 15.05
CA GLU A 163 13.16 -25.14 15.86
C GLU A 163 13.22 -24.45 17.23
N THR A 164 13.18 -23.11 17.25
CA THR A 164 13.35 -22.32 18.48
C THR A 164 12.11 -22.31 19.39
N LEU A 165 10.92 -22.56 18.86
CA LEU A 165 9.71 -22.74 19.68
C LEU A 165 9.78 -24.01 20.53
N LYS A 166 10.59 -25.00 20.14
CA LYS A 166 10.81 -26.21 20.94
C LYS A 166 11.77 -25.94 22.11
N THR A 167 12.65 -24.97 21.96
CA THR A 167 13.69 -24.65 22.96
C THR A 167 13.28 -23.55 23.92
N HIS A 168 12.58 -22.51 23.45
CA HIS A 168 12.21 -21.35 24.25
C HIS A 168 10.74 -21.39 24.67
N LYS A 169 10.46 -21.10 25.94
CA LYS A 169 9.11 -21.09 26.51
C LYS A 169 8.28 -19.88 26.04
N THR A 170 8.93 -18.77 25.69
CA THR A 170 8.23 -17.56 25.24
C THR A 170 8.33 -17.40 23.71
N PRO A 171 7.21 -17.11 23.01
CA PRO A 171 7.22 -16.92 21.56
C PRO A 171 8.09 -15.75 21.09
N GLN A 172 8.25 -14.71 21.93
CA GLN A 172 9.04 -13.53 21.60
C GLN A 172 10.55 -13.82 21.60
N GLU A 173 11.04 -14.59 22.57
CA GLU A 173 12.44 -15.02 22.62
C GLU A 173 12.74 -16.01 21.50
N ALA A 174 11.84 -16.96 21.24
CA ALA A 174 11.94 -17.90 20.13
C ALA A 174 12.10 -17.16 18.78
N PHE A 175 11.34 -16.10 18.56
CA PHE A 175 11.44 -15.30 17.33
C PHE A 175 12.75 -14.52 17.23
N LYS A 176 13.25 -13.93 18.32
CA LYS A 176 14.55 -13.24 18.33
C LYS A 176 15.68 -14.23 17.99
N ALA A 177 15.70 -15.39 18.66
CA ALA A 177 16.66 -16.45 18.38
C ALA A 177 16.57 -16.94 16.92
N ALA A 178 15.35 -17.16 16.40
CA ALA A 178 15.14 -17.57 15.00
C ALA A 178 15.62 -16.50 14.01
N SER A 179 15.46 -15.21 14.35
CA SER A 179 15.97 -14.12 13.51
C SER A 179 17.49 -14.03 13.52
N GLU A 180 18.16 -14.38 14.62
CA GLU A 180 19.62 -14.42 14.70
C GLU A 180 20.16 -15.59 13.89
N LEU A 181 19.59 -16.79 14.07
CA LEU A 181 19.92 -17.97 13.28
C LEU A 181 19.64 -17.77 11.78
N GLY A 182 18.57 -17.07 11.44
CA GLY A 182 18.24 -16.75 10.05
C GLY A 182 19.22 -15.79 9.37
N ARG A 183 20.05 -15.05 10.12
CA ARG A 183 21.12 -14.21 9.57
C ARG A 183 22.39 -15.01 9.27
N THR A 184 22.63 -16.08 10.02
CA THR A 184 23.83 -16.93 9.91
C THR A 184 23.59 -18.16 9.03
N ILE A 185 22.62 -18.10 8.11
CA ILE A 185 22.26 -19.24 7.26
C ILE A 185 23.29 -19.47 6.16
N SER A 186 23.54 -20.74 5.82
CA SER A 186 24.43 -21.13 4.72
C SER A 186 23.85 -20.70 3.36
N GLU A 187 24.73 -20.49 2.37
CA GLU A 187 24.33 -20.11 1.00
C GLU A 187 23.49 -21.21 0.34
N GLU A 188 23.84 -22.47 0.55
CA GLU A 188 23.09 -23.63 0.01
C GLU A 188 21.65 -23.70 0.55
N GLU A 189 21.49 -23.51 1.86
CA GLU A 189 20.17 -23.48 2.50
C GLU A 189 19.34 -22.30 1.98
N ARG A 190 20.00 -21.16 1.73
CA ARG A 190 19.36 -19.98 1.14
C ARG A 190 18.92 -20.22 -0.30
N GLU A 191 19.73 -20.88 -1.12
CA GLU A 191 19.37 -21.24 -2.50
C GLU A 191 18.19 -22.19 -2.56
N ARG A 192 18.19 -23.23 -1.71
CA ARG A 192 17.05 -24.13 -1.56
C ARG A 192 15.77 -23.37 -1.19
N LEU A 193 15.87 -22.41 -0.27
CA LEU A 193 14.75 -21.58 0.15
C LEU A 193 14.31 -20.58 -0.93
N ASN A 194 15.23 -20.10 -1.77
CA ASN A 194 14.89 -19.31 -2.96
C ASN A 194 14.07 -20.15 -3.94
N ALA A 195 14.49 -21.39 -4.23
CA ALA A 195 13.74 -22.28 -5.11
C ALA A 195 12.31 -22.57 -4.58
N ILE A 196 12.17 -22.77 -3.26
CA ILE A 196 10.85 -22.93 -2.61
C ILE A 196 10.03 -21.64 -2.72
N ALA A 197 10.66 -20.47 -2.51
CA ALA A 197 9.99 -19.18 -2.63
C ALA A 197 9.46 -18.93 -4.05
N GLU A 198 10.24 -19.27 -5.08
CA GLU A 198 9.83 -19.18 -6.48
C GLU A 198 8.69 -20.15 -6.81
N SER A 199 8.78 -21.40 -6.35
CA SER A 199 7.70 -22.38 -6.49
C SER A 199 6.40 -21.89 -5.83
N ASN A 200 6.49 -21.37 -4.59
CA ASN A 200 5.34 -20.80 -3.89
C ASN A 200 4.76 -19.58 -4.62
N ARG A 201 5.60 -18.71 -5.18
CA ARG A 201 5.16 -17.57 -5.97
C ARG A 201 4.39 -18.02 -7.20
N ASN A 202 4.93 -18.97 -7.96
CA ASN A 202 4.28 -19.51 -9.15
C ASN A 202 2.95 -20.20 -8.79
N ALA A 203 2.92 -20.96 -7.69
CA ALA A 203 1.69 -21.59 -7.19
C ALA A 203 0.65 -20.55 -6.75
N ASN A 204 1.07 -19.48 -6.08
CA ASN A 204 0.17 -18.39 -5.67
C ASN A 204 -0.39 -17.61 -6.86
N GLU A 205 0.44 -17.31 -7.86
CA GLU A 205 0.02 -16.64 -9.09
C GLU A 205 -0.96 -17.53 -9.86
N ALA A 206 -0.65 -18.81 -10.07
CA ALA A 206 -1.53 -19.76 -10.73
C ALA A 206 -2.87 -19.96 -9.99
N ALA A 207 -2.83 -20.13 -8.66
CA ALA A 207 -4.04 -20.27 -7.84
C ALA A 207 -4.90 -19.01 -7.87
N TYR A 208 -4.26 -17.83 -7.88
CA TYR A 208 -4.96 -16.55 -8.00
C TYR A 208 -5.63 -16.41 -9.37
N ASP A 209 -4.92 -16.74 -10.45
CA ASP A 209 -5.46 -16.65 -11.80
C ASP A 209 -6.60 -17.63 -12.04
N GLN A 210 -6.48 -18.87 -11.56
CA GLN A 210 -7.57 -19.86 -11.60
C GLN A 210 -8.79 -19.36 -10.82
N TRP A 211 -8.58 -18.78 -9.65
CA TRP A 211 -9.66 -18.20 -8.83
C TRP A 211 -10.31 -16.99 -9.49
N ILE A 212 -9.54 -16.10 -10.14
CA ILE A 212 -10.08 -14.99 -10.92
C ILE A 212 -10.92 -15.53 -12.08
N LYS A 213 -10.40 -16.51 -12.81
CA LYS A 213 -11.09 -17.13 -13.96
C LYS A 213 -12.37 -17.86 -13.58
N SER A 214 -12.53 -18.32 -12.33
CA SER A 214 -13.75 -18.95 -11.85
C SER A 214 -14.89 -17.96 -11.55
N HIS A 215 -14.60 -16.66 -11.49
CA HIS A 215 -15.60 -15.61 -11.29
C HIS A 215 -15.89 -14.88 -12.60
N THR A 216 -17.08 -14.28 -12.70
CA THR A 216 -17.42 -13.46 -13.87
C THR A 216 -16.76 -12.08 -13.78
N PRO A 217 -16.42 -11.45 -14.92
CA PRO A 217 -15.86 -10.09 -14.92
C PRO A 217 -16.76 -9.07 -14.19
N LEU A 218 -18.09 -9.23 -14.29
CA LEU A 218 -19.05 -8.38 -13.57
C LEU A 218 -18.93 -8.55 -12.04
N GLN A 219 -18.86 -9.78 -11.54
CA GLN A 219 -18.67 -10.04 -10.11
C GLN A 219 -17.36 -9.45 -9.59
N ILE A 220 -16.27 -9.55 -10.37
CA ILE A 220 -14.97 -8.99 -10.00
C ILE A 220 -15.03 -7.45 -9.95
N LYS A 221 -15.71 -6.82 -10.90
CA LYS A 221 -15.95 -5.38 -10.92
C LYS A 221 -16.75 -4.92 -9.70
N GLU A 222 -17.84 -5.61 -9.37
CA GLU A 222 -18.63 -5.33 -8.17
C GLU A 222 -17.81 -5.50 -6.89
N ALA A 223 -17.01 -6.56 -6.82
CA ALA A 223 -16.09 -6.81 -5.71
C ALA A 223 -15.07 -5.67 -5.56
N ASN A 224 -14.54 -5.14 -6.67
CA ASN A 224 -13.64 -4.01 -6.67
C ASN A 224 -14.32 -2.71 -6.22
N LEU A 225 -15.56 -2.46 -6.64
CA LEU A 225 -16.37 -1.34 -6.13
C LEU A 225 -16.61 -1.47 -4.62
N ALA A 226 -16.91 -2.68 -4.14
CA ALA A 226 -17.09 -2.96 -2.73
C ALA A 226 -15.81 -2.77 -1.91
N ARG A 227 -14.65 -3.27 -2.40
CA ARG A 227 -13.33 -3.05 -1.79
C ARG A 227 -12.97 -1.57 -1.65
N ASN A 228 -13.23 -0.79 -2.70
CA ASN A 228 -13.02 0.66 -2.67
C ASN A 228 -13.91 1.34 -1.62
N ARG A 229 -15.21 0.98 -1.55
CA ARG A 229 -16.13 1.48 -0.52
C ARG A 229 -15.66 1.07 0.88
N LEU A 230 -15.25 -0.18 1.08
CA LEU A 230 -14.72 -0.67 2.35
C LEU A 230 -13.45 0.07 2.77
N THR A 231 -12.56 0.41 1.84
CA THR A 231 -11.34 1.18 2.15
C THR A 231 -11.64 2.61 2.56
N LYS A 232 -12.76 3.19 2.10
CA LYS A 232 -13.22 4.51 2.54
C LYS A 232 -13.94 4.46 3.90
N LEU A 233 -14.82 3.47 4.08
CA LEU A 233 -15.62 3.30 5.30
C LEU A 233 -14.80 2.75 6.47
N THR A 234 -13.82 1.90 6.18
CA THR A 234 -12.95 1.30 7.17
C THR A 234 -11.54 1.82 6.94
N LYS A 235 -10.79 2.11 8.00
CA LYS A 235 -9.38 2.55 7.92
C LYS A 235 -8.43 1.46 7.40
N LYS A 236 -8.95 0.31 6.92
CA LYS A 236 -8.18 -0.82 6.40
C LYS A 236 -8.13 -0.75 4.88
N LYS A 237 -6.96 -1.01 4.31
CA LYS A 237 -6.79 -1.06 2.85
C LYS A 237 -7.21 -2.43 2.31
N TYR A 238 -8.08 -2.43 1.31
CA TYR A 238 -8.43 -3.62 0.54
C TYR A 238 -7.88 -3.46 -0.88
N PRO A 239 -6.83 -4.22 -1.27
CA PRO A 239 -6.29 -4.13 -2.62
C PRO A 239 -7.33 -4.62 -3.63
N LEU A 240 -7.41 -3.93 -4.78
CA LEU A 240 -8.29 -4.32 -5.87
C LEU A 240 -7.82 -5.64 -6.49
N LEU A 241 -8.78 -6.44 -6.94
CA LEU A 241 -8.56 -7.62 -7.75
C LEU A 241 -8.10 -7.19 -9.14
N ARG A 242 -7.02 -7.81 -9.61
CA ARG A 242 -6.47 -7.58 -10.95
C ARG A 242 -7.06 -8.64 -11.87
N ASP A 243 -7.70 -8.19 -12.93
CA ASP A 243 -8.24 -9.04 -13.98
C ASP A 243 -8.14 -8.28 -15.31
N ASP A 244 -7.50 -8.90 -16.28
CA ASP A 244 -7.25 -8.32 -17.61
C ASP A 244 -8.52 -8.26 -18.45
N ARG A 245 -9.57 -9.02 -18.07
CA ARG A 245 -10.89 -9.01 -18.73
C ARG A 245 -11.70 -7.76 -18.41
N LEU A 246 -11.31 -7.00 -17.37
CA LEU A 246 -12.05 -5.82 -16.95
C LEU A 246 -11.84 -4.67 -17.94
N VAL A 247 -12.96 -4.19 -18.49
CA VAL A 247 -12.97 -3.03 -19.40
C VAL A 247 -12.41 -1.79 -18.70
N LYS A 248 -11.37 -1.20 -19.29
CA LYS A 248 -10.76 0.04 -18.82
C LYS A 248 -11.67 1.23 -19.11
N ARG A 249 -11.73 2.18 -18.18
CA ARG A 249 -12.52 3.41 -18.34
C ARG A 249 -12.05 4.23 -19.55
N PRO A 250 -12.96 4.97 -20.21
CA PRO A 250 -12.57 5.84 -21.31
C PRO A 250 -11.63 6.94 -20.79
N SER A 251 -10.62 7.24 -21.60
CA SER A 251 -9.62 8.26 -21.42
C SER A 251 -10.21 9.60 -21.83
N SER A 252 -9.89 10.67 -21.10
CA SER A 252 -10.32 12.02 -21.47
C SER A 252 -9.50 12.56 -22.65
N SER A 253 -10.01 13.59 -23.32
CA SER A 253 -9.28 14.31 -24.39
C SER A 253 -7.89 14.76 -23.92
N TYR A 254 -7.79 15.32 -22.73
CA TYR A 254 -6.51 15.70 -22.11
C TYR A 254 -5.53 14.52 -21.96
N VAL A 255 -6.01 13.31 -21.64
CA VAL A 255 -5.13 12.14 -21.49
C VAL A 255 -4.51 11.75 -22.85
N PHE A 256 -5.25 11.86 -23.94
CA PHE A 256 -4.69 11.63 -25.28
C PHE A 256 -3.60 12.66 -25.62
N PHE A 257 -3.86 13.94 -25.34
CA PHE A 257 -2.83 14.98 -25.49
C PHE A 257 -1.61 14.72 -24.63
N TYR A 258 -1.81 14.37 -23.36
CA TYR A 258 -0.73 14.05 -22.43
C TYR A 258 0.13 12.88 -22.91
N LEU A 259 -0.50 11.82 -23.43
CA LEU A 259 0.22 10.66 -23.97
C LEU A 259 1.00 11.00 -25.25
N GLU A 260 0.39 11.77 -26.17
CA GLU A 260 1.06 12.24 -27.39
C GLU A 260 2.27 13.10 -27.03
N ARG A 261 2.10 14.04 -26.10
CA ARG A 261 3.11 15.02 -25.73
C ARG A 261 4.25 14.40 -24.91
N THR A 262 3.95 13.51 -23.98
CA THR A 262 4.99 12.78 -23.21
C THR A 262 5.70 11.70 -24.04
N GLY A 263 5.04 11.15 -25.06
CA GLY A 263 5.61 10.18 -25.99
C GLY A 263 6.69 10.76 -26.91
N GLN A 264 6.66 12.06 -27.20
CA GLN A 264 7.66 12.76 -28.03
C GLN A 264 9.06 12.79 -27.39
N GLY A 265 9.18 12.54 -26.08
CA GLY A 265 10.46 12.35 -25.42
C GLY A 265 11.16 13.63 -24.93
N ASP A 266 10.54 14.80 -25.11
CA ASP A 266 11.04 16.10 -24.63
C ASP A 266 11.21 16.16 -23.10
N PHE A 267 10.53 15.27 -22.39
CA PHE A 267 10.40 15.28 -20.95
C PHE A 267 11.29 14.26 -20.20
N LYS A 268 12.22 13.58 -20.90
CA LYS A 268 13.01 12.45 -20.35
C LYS A 268 13.84 12.76 -19.09
N HIS A 269 14.22 14.02 -18.88
CA HIS A 269 15.06 14.44 -17.75
C HIS A 269 14.29 15.17 -16.64
N MET A 270 12.99 15.39 -16.81
CA MET A 270 12.16 16.13 -15.86
C MET A 270 11.48 15.19 -14.87
N THR A 271 11.13 15.71 -13.70
CA THR A 271 10.32 14.93 -12.75
C THR A 271 8.88 14.84 -13.27
N VAL A 272 8.20 13.70 -13.03
CA VAL A 272 6.82 13.47 -13.50
C VAL A 272 5.86 14.59 -13.11
N LYS A 273 6.09 15.22 -11.96
CA LYS A 273 5.30 16.35 -11.47
C LYS A 273 5.47 17.58 -12.37
N ASP A 274 6.69 17.91 -12.75
CA ASP A 274 7.00 19.09 -13.58
C ASP A 274 6.52 18.87 -15.02
N ILE A 275 6.62 17.63 -15.53
CA ILE A 275 6.05 17.23 -16.82
C ILE A 275 4.55 17.50 -16.84
N GLY A 276 3.83 17.02 -15.82
CA GLY A 276 2.39 17.24 -15.71
C GLY A 276 2.01 18.72 -15.66
N ALA A 277 2.79 19.55 -14.97
CA ALA A 277 2.56 20.99 -14.91
C ALA A 277 2.73 21.66 -16.29
N ARG A 278 3.83 21.36 -16.99
CA ARG A 278 4.11 21.90 -18.33
C ARG A 278 3.05 21.49 -19.35
N VAL A 279 2.70 20.21 -19.40
CA VAL A 279 1.68 19.71 -20.33
C VAL A 279 0.29 20.30 -20.00
N ALA A 280 -0.01 20.55 -18.72
CA ALA A 280 -1.25 21.21 -18.35
C ALA A 280 -1.28 22.69 -18.78
N GLU A 281 -0.15 23.40 -18.73
CA GLU A 281 -0.01 24.77 -19.26
C GLU A 281 -0.19 24.79 -20.78
N GLU A 282 0.48 23.88 -21.50
CA GLU A 282 0.33 23.72 -22.95
C GLU A 282 -1.13 23.43 -23.32
N TRP A 283 -1.81 22.53 -22.59
CA TRP A 283 -3.21 22.21 -22.84
C TRP A 283 -4.14 23.42 -22.66
N LYS A 284 -3.86 24.28 -21.67
CA LYS A 284 -4.63 25.52 -21.47
C LYS A 284 -4.41 26.51 -22.60
N GLY A 285 -3.19 26.57 -23.14
CA GLY A 285 -2.82 27.44 -24.25
C GLY A 285 -3.32 26.98 -25.63
N LEU A 286 -3.70 25.70 -25.78
CA LEU A 286 -4.24 25.18 -27.04
C LEU A 286 -5.58 25.85 -27.42
N THR A 287 -5.72 26.11 -28.71
CA THR A 287 -6.95 26.60 -29.32
C THR A 287 -8.03 25.51 -29.35
N GLU A 288 -9.30 25.90 -29.49
CA GLU A 288 -10.41 24.94 -29.51
C GLU A 288 -10.29 23.98 -30.70
N SER A 289 -9.84 24.47 -31.86
CA SER A 289 -9.60 23.66 -33.07
C SER A 289 -8.53 22.58 -32.86
N GLU A 290 -7.46 22.87 -32.10
CA GLU A 290 -6.46 21.85 -31.76
C GLU A 290 -7.00 20.85 -30.74
N LYS A 291 -7.85 21.30 -29.81
CA LYS A 291 -8.54 20.44 -28.84
C LYS A 291 -9.57 19.52 -29.50
N GLU A 292 -10.22 19.95 -30.58
CA GLU A 292 -11.17 19.14 -31.36
C GLU A 292 -10.61 17.79 -31.79
N LYS A 293 -9.33 17.73 -32.18
CA LYS A 293 -8.63 16.45 -32.48
C LYS A 293 -8.76 15.47 -31.32
N TYR A 294 -8.47 15.93 -30.10
CA TYR A 294 -8.50 15.11 -28.90
C TYR A 294 -9.92 14.82 -28.41
N TYR A 295 -10.88 15.72 -28.67
CA TYR A 295 -12.29 15.43 -28.42
C TYR A 295 -12.81 14.31 -29.31
N LYS A 296 -12.46 14.29 -30.60
CA LYS A 296 -12.80 13.18 -31.51
C LYS A 296 -12.22 11.85 -31.02
N LEU A 297 -10.96 11.85 -30.58
CA LEU A 297 -10.34 10.66 -29.99
C LEU A 297 -11.04 10.20 -28.70
N HIS A 298 -11.45 11.14 -27.84
CA HIS A 298 -12.23 10.83 -26.64
C HIS A 298 -13.59 10.21 -26.98
N LEU A 299 -14.29 10.73 -27.99
CA LEU A 299 -15.58 10.17 -28.41
C LEU A 299 -15.42 8.76 -28.98
N ALA A 300 -14.44 8.54 -29.86
CA ALA A 300 -14.13 7.21 -30.39
C ALA A 300 -13.74 6.21 -29.27
N ASP A 301 -13.00 6.67 -28.26
CA ASP A 301 -12.64 5.87 -27.10
C ASP A 301 -13.84 5.51 -26.22
N ARG A 302 -14.78 6.45 -26.10
CA ARG A 302 -16.05 6.24 -25.38
C ARG A 302 -16.90 5.19 -26.10
N GLU A 303 -17.02 5.26 -27.41
CA GLU A 303 -17.73 4.24 -28.21
C GLU A 303 -17.07 2.86 -28.05
N ARG A 304 -15.73 2.79 -28.09
CA ARG A 304 -14.97 1.57 -27.80
C ARG A 304 -15.28 1.04 -26.41
N TYR A 305 -15.33 1.91 -25.39
CA TYR A 305 -15.69 1.54 -24.03
C TYR A 305 -17.12 0.99 -23.94
N ASP A 306 -18.09 1.68 -24.54
CA ASP A 306 -19.50 1.28 -24.49
C ASP A 306 -19.71 -0.09 -25.15
N ARG A 307 -19.07 -0.33 -26.32
CA ARG A 307 -19.09 -1.64 -26.99
C ARG A 307 -18.45 -2.74 -26.14
N GLN A 308 -17.24 -2.52 -25.63
CA GLN A 308 -16.54 -3.51 -24.80
C GLN A 308 -17.28 -3.78 -23.49
N TYR A 309 -17.89 -2.74 -22.91
CA TYR A 309 -18.66 -2.86 -21.68
C TYR A 309 -19.89 -3.74 -21.90
N GLN A 310 -20.61 -3.55 -22.99
CA GLN A 310 -21.75 -4.39 -23.35
C GLN A 310 -21.33 -5.84 -23.63
N GLU A 311 -20.21 -6.04 -24.35
CA GLU A 311 -19.68 -7.38 -24.66
C GLU A 311 -19.22 -8.15 -23.41
N VAL A 312 -18.50 -7.50 -22.50
CA VAL A 312 -17.90 -8.16 -21.33
C VAL A 312 -18.90 -8.31 -20.18
N TYR A 313 -19.77 -7.33 -19.96
CA TYR A 313 -20.66 -7.31 -18.80
C TYR A 313 -22.13 -7.61 -19.14
N GLY A 314 -22.54 -7.54 -20.41
CA GLY A 314 -23.94 -7.72 -20.81
C GLY A 314 -24.88 -6.59 -20.37
N GLU A 315 -24.33 -5.50 -19.85
CA GLU A 315 -25.08 -4.33 -19.36
C GLU A 315 -24.70 -3.09 -20.17
N GLU A 316 -25.55 -2.06 -20.15
CA GLU A 316 -25.17 -0.75 -20.70
C GLU A 316 -24.21 -0.02 -19.76
N ALA A 317 -23.26 0.69 -20.35
CA ALA A 317 -22.32 1.52 -19.61
C ALA A 317 -23.04 2.59 -18.76
N PRO A 318 -22.68 2.78 -17.48
CA PRO A 318 -23.26 3.83 -16.66
C PRO A 318 -23.00 5.19 -17.29
N LYS A 319 -24.07 5.92 -17.62
CA LYS A 319 -23.97 7.30 -18.12
C LYS A 319 -23.27 8.15 -17.05
N LEU A 320 -22.11 8.70 -17.41
CA LEU A 320 -21.45 9.69 -16.56
C LEU A 320 -22.42 10.86 -16.38
N ARG A 321 -22.70 11.22 -15.12
CA ARG A 321 -23.46 12.43 -14.82
C ARG A 321 -22.69 13.59 -15.46
N LYS A 322 -23.33 14.33 -16.36
CA LYS A 322 -22.82 15.63 -16.78
C LYS A 322 -22.68 16.45 -15.49
N SER A 323 -21.49 16.98 -15.24
CA SER A 323 -21.35 18.01 -14.21
C SER A 323 -22.33 19.13 -14.58
N PRO A 324 -23.11 19.66 -13.62
CA PRO A 324 -23.87 20.87 -13.89
C PRO A 324 -22.87 21.94 -14.33
N GLU A 325 -23.17 22.58 -15.47
CA GLU A 325 -22.37 23.67 -16.06
C GLU A 325 -22.20 24.84 -15.09
#